data_AF-A0A3R9YKW8-F1
#
_entry.id   AF-A0A3R9YKW8-F1
#
_cell.length_a   1.000
_cell.length_b   1.000
_cell.length_c   1.000
_cell.angle_alpha   90.00
_cell.angle_beta   90.00
_cell.angle_gamma   90.00
#
_symmetry.space_group_name_H-M   'P 1'
#
loop_
_entity.id
_entity.type
_entity.pdbx_description
1 polymer ?
#
loop_
_entity_poly.entity_id
_entity_poly.type
_entity_poly.pdbx_seq_one_letter_code
_entity_poly.pdbx_strand_id
1 'polypeptide(L)'
;MMPGGKIMDSGSHDATLSNWIICELSDGRHFLAGKVSGDRKQRFREGAYITTSLVVSPTEAMIDGEIIETLNSRYLLTERNKADDEIFAKLDAWLAQQPSPPTLFDVLAVRDIDLLNAFILRGFRAAAAEAAWRSKKADRERREP
;
A
#
# COMPACT_ATOMS: atom_id res chain seq x y z
N MET A 1 -30.92 -2.66 -14.85
CA MET A 1 -31.00 -3.16 -13.46
C MET A 1 -29.63 -2.95 -12.87
N MET A 2 -29.42 -1.86 -12.13
CA MET A 2 -28.11 -1.54 -11.53
C MET A 2 -27.96 -2.33 -10.23
N PRO A 3 -26.82 -3.00 -9.97
CA PRO A 3 -26.60 -3.71 -8.71
C PRO A 3 -26.57 -2.69 -7.57
N GLY A 4 -27.30 -3.00 -6.50
CA GLY A 4 -27.53 -2.12 -5.36
C GLY A 4 -26.24 -1.66 -4.70
N GLY A 5 -25.95 -0.36 -4.83
CA GLY A 5 -25.01 0.31 -3.95
C GLY A 5 -25.57 0.25 -2.54
N LYS A 6 -24.93 -0.53 -1.66
CA LYS A 6 -25.12 -0.39 -0.21
C LYS A 6 -24.91 1.09 0.12
N ILE A 7 -25.94 1.75 0.63
CA ILE A 7 -25.82 3.07 1.23
C ILE A 7 -24.94 2.86 2.47
N MET A 8 -23.65 3.14 2.35
CA MET A 8 -22.72 3.05 3.48
C MET A 8 -22.99 4.22 4.42
N ASP A 9 -23.22 3.87 5.69
CA ASP A 9 -23.44 4.84 6.75
C ASP A 9 -22.29 5.84 6.81
N SER A 10 -22.62 7.12 6.70
CA SER A 10 -21.67 8.24 6.67
C SER A 10 -21.04 8.50 8.04
N GLY A 11 -20.99 7.53 8.96
CA GLY A 11 -20.21 7.56 10.21
C GLY A 11 -19.12 6.48 10.31
N SER A 12 -19.03 5.58 9.33
CA SER A 12 -18.23 4.35 9.42
C SER A 12 -16.72 4.52 9.21
N HIS A 13 -16.29 5.59 8.54
CA HIS A 13 -14.87 5.85 8.20
C HIS A 13 -14.51 7.34 8.36
N ASP A 14 -13.21 7.64 8.43
CA ASP A 14 -12.72 9.01 8.58
C ASP A 14 -12.48 9.72 7.25
N ALA A 15 -12.05 8.96 6.23
CA ALA A 15 -11.77 9.46 4.89
C ALA A 15 -11.87 8.33 3.85
N THR A 16 -11.91 8.67 2.57
CA THR A 16 -11.82 7.73 1.45
C THR A 16 -10.43 7.76 0.84
N LEU A 17 -9.88 6.60 0.52
CA LEU A 17 -8.61 6.43 -0.17
C LEU A 17 -8.85 5.80 -1.56
N SER A 18 -8.39 6.51 -2.59
CA SER A 18 -8.48 6.11 -4.00
C SER A 18 -7.09 6.07 -4.62
N ASN A 19 -6.96 5.44 -5.79
CA ASN A 19 -5.69 5.19 -6.47
C ASN A 19 -4.62 4.67 -5.51
N TRP A 20 -4.99 3.71 -4.66
CA TRP A 20 -4.18 3.30 -3.52
C TRP A 20 -3.31 2.08 -3.82
N ILE A 21 -2.15 2.01 -3.16
CA ILE A 21 -1.21 0.88 -3.21
C ILE A 21 -0.83 0.44 -1.79
N ILE A 22 -0.42 -0.82 -1.67
CA ILE A 22 0.16 -1.38 -0.44
C ILE A 22 1.66 -1.06 -0.44
N CYS A 23 2.13 -0.51 0.67
CA CYS A 23 3.56 -0.31 0.94
C CYS A 23 3.97 -1.25 2.09
N GLU A 24 4.72 -2.29 1.75
CA GLU A 24 5.22 -3.29 2.69
C GLU A 24 6.61 -2.92 3.20
N LEU A 25 6.79 -3.02 4.52
CA LEU A 25 8.07 -2.91 5.20
C LEU A 25 8.76 -4.28 5.24
N SER A 26 10.08 -4.30 5.47
CA SER A 26 10.83 -5.57 5.47
C SER A 26 10.42 -6.55 6.58
N ASP A 27 9.71 -6.07 7.59
CA ASP A 27 9.20 -6.87 8.70
C ASP A 27 7.73 -7.32 8.50
N GLY A 28 7.19 -7.17 7.30
CA GLY A 28 5.83 -7.61 6.93
C GLY A 28 4.72 -6.68 7.44
N ARG A 29 5.05 -5.52 8.02
CA ARG A 29 4.03 -4.49 8.32
C ARG A 29 3.74 -3.66 7.09
N HIS A 30 2.53 -3.12 7.02
CA HIS A 30 2.10 -2.36 5.85
C HIS A 30 1.51 -1.00 6.22
N PHE A 31 1.61 -0.05 5.30
CA PHE A 31 0.77 1.14 5.24
C PHE A 31 0.26 1.31 3.81
N LEU A 32 -0.77 2.14 3.62
CA LEU A 32 -1.26 2.45 2.28
C LEU A 32 -0.76 3.83 1.83
N ALA A 33 -0.48 3.95 0.55
CA ALA A 33 -0.29 5.23 -0.12
C ALA A 33 -1.42 5.44 -1.13
N GLY A 34 -2.01 6.63 -1.18
CA GLY A 34 -3.12 6.89 -2.10
C GLY A 34 -3.65 8.31 -2.00
N LYS A 35 -4.63 8.61 -2.84
CA LYS A 35 -5.30 9.90 -2.91
C LYS A 35 -6.46 9.97 -1.92
N VAL A 36 -6.41 10.92 -0.99
CA VAL A 36 -7.43 11.09 0.06
C VAL A 36 -8.55 12.03 -0.40
N SER A 37 -9.78 11.70 0.01
CA SER A 37 -10.97 12.52 -0.19
C SER A 37 -11.92 12.43 1.01
N GLY A 38 -12.72 13.47 1.23
CA GLY A 38 -13.75 13.48 2.27
C GLY A 38 -13.21 13.32 3.70
N ASP A 39 -12.02 13.84 3.99
CA ASP A 39 -11.39 13.71 5.31
C ASP A 39 -12.14 14.51 6.39
N ARG A 40 -12.93 13.81 7.19
CA ARG A 40 -13.78 14.39 8.24
C ARG A 40 -13.00 15.02 9.37
N LYS A 41 -11.75 14.58 9.56
CA LYS A 41 -10.84 15.11 10.57
C LYS A 41 -10.07 16.35 10.09
N GLN A 42 -10.26 16.77 8.83
CA GLN A 42 -9.63 17.97 8.23
C GLN A 42 -8.10 18.01 8.38
N ARG A 43 -7.45 16.86 8.35
CA ARG A 43 -6.00 16.72 8.48
C ARG A 43 -5.30 16.90 7.13
N PHE A 44 -6.01 16.56 6.06
CA PHE A 44 -5.46 16.56 4.71
C PHE A 44 -6.29 17.42 3.79
N ARG A 45 -5.61 18.03 2.81
CA ARG A 45 -6.28 18.73 1.71
C ARG A 45 -6.98 17.72 0.82
N GLU A 46 -8.19 18.06 0.38
CA GLU A 46 -8.97 17.26 -0.58
C GLU A 46 -8.13 16.94 -1.83
N GLY A 47 -8.07 15.65 -2.18
CA GLY A 47 -7.33 15.15 -3.33
C GLY A 47 -5.81 15.05 -3.16
N ALA A 48 -5.27 15.28 -1.96
CA ALA A 48 -3.85 15.09 -1.69
C ALA A 48 -3.44 13.60 -1.73
N TYR A 49 -2.21 13.33 -2.17
CA TYR A 49 -1.61 12.01 -2.00
C TYR A 49 -0.97 11.91 -0.62
N ILE A 50 -1.36 10.90 0.14
CA ILE A 50 -0.90 10.66 1.50
C ILE A 50 -0.34 9.24 1.64
N THR A 51 0.45 9.05 2.70
CA THR A 51 0.74 7.73 3.25
C THR A 51 0.04 7.61 4.60
N THR A 52 -0.69 6.53 4.82
CA THR A 52 -1.40 6.30 6.08
C THR A 52 -0.42 6.02 7.24
N SER A 53 -0.94 5.89 8.46
CA SER A 53 -0.23 5.15 9.51
C SER A 53 -0.26 3.64 9.21
N LEU A 54 0.44 2.84 10.01
CA LEU A 54 0.43 1.38 9.86
C LEU A 54 -1.01 0.85 9.87
N VAL A 55 -1.30 -0.04 8.93
CA VAL A 55 -2.57 -0.75 8.83
C VAL A 55 -2.59 -1.80 9.94
N VAL A 56 -3.72 -1.91 10.64
CA VAL A 56 -3.96 -2.93 11.66
C VAL A 56 -4.95 -3.98 11.18
N SER A 57 -5.76 -3.66 10.16
CA SER A 57 -6.60 -4.64 9.49
C SER A 57 -5.77 -5.74 8.81
N PRO A 58 -6.32 -6.97 8.71
CA PRO A 58 -5.68 -8.06 7.99
C PRO A 58 -5.53 -7.72 6.50
N THR A 59 -4.49 -8.24 5.85
CA THR A 59 -4.17 -7.94 4.43
C THR A 59 -5.29 -8.37 3.50
N GLU A 60 -6.03 -9.43 3.82
CA GLU A 60 -7.18 -9.91 3.06
C GLU A 60 -8.34 -8.92 3.02
N ALA A 61 -8.42 -7.99 3.99
CA ALA A 61 -9.41 -6.92 4.02
C ALA A 61 -8.99 -5.69 3.19
N MET A 62 -7.77 -5.64 2.67
CA MET A 62 -7.29 -4.55 1.83
C MET A 62 -7.79 -4.74 0.39
N ILE A 63 -9.09 -4.51 0.19
CA ILE A 63 -9.78 -4.61 -1.10
C ILE A 63 -10.72 -3.41 -1.30
N ASP A 64 -11.05 -3.12 -2.57
CA ASP A 64 -11.98 -2.04 -2.89
C ASP A 64 -13.37 -2.31 -2.30
N GLY A 65 -13.98 -1.27 -1.73
CA GLY A 65 -15.28 -1.32 -1.05
C GLY A 65 -15.18 -1.58 0.45
N GLU A 66 -14.03 -1.99 0.97
CA GLU A 66 -13.83 -2.27 2.40
C GLU A 66 -13.28 -1.06 3.17
N ILE A 67 -13.61 -1.04 4.47
CA ILE A 67 -13.05 -0.07 5.40
C ILE A 67 -11.90 -0.74 6.13
N ILE A 68 -10.70 -0.18 5.96
CA ILE A 68 -9.53 -0.60 6.71
C ILE A 68 -9.27 0.32 7.90
N GLU A 69 -8.74 -0.28 8.95
CA GLU A 69 -8.26 0.42 10.14
C GLU A 69 -6.75 0.54 10.09
N THR A 70 -6.28 1.74 10.41
CA THR A 70 -4.88 2.07 10.66
C THR A 70 -4.74 2.55 12.09
N LEU A 71 -3.52 2.63 12.61
CA LEU A 71 -3.28 3.03 14.01
C LEU A 71 -4.06 4.26 14.49
N ASN A 72 -4.38 5.20 13.60
CA ASN A 72 -4.97 6.48 13.97
C ASN A 72 -6.29 6.77 13.23
N SER A 73 -6.74 5.90 12.31
CA SER A 73 -7.83 6.23 11.37
C SER A 73 -8.48 5.04 10.70
N ARG A 74 -9.67 5.27 10.15
CA ARG A 74 -10.39 4.33 9.28
C ARG A 74 -10.54 4.90 7.88
N TYR A 75 -10.19 4.13 6.86
CA TYR A 75 -10.27 4.55 5.45
C TYR A 75 -11.16 3.61 4.65
N LEU A 76 -12.11 4.18 3.89
CA LEU A 76 -12.82 3.43 2.86
C LEU A 76 -11.94 3.34 1.61
N LEU A 77 -11.68 2.12 1.14
CA LEU A 77 -10.94 1.87 -0.10
C LEU A 77 -11.92 1.85 -1.27
N THR A 78 -11.57 2.52 -2.38
CA THR A 78 -12.50 2.67 -3.52
C THR A 78 -11.92 2.29 -4.87
N GLU A 79 -10.66 2.63 -5.12
CA GLU A 79 -10.00 2.35 -6.39
C GLU A 79 -8.55 1.96 -6.13
N ARG A 80 -8.24 0.66 -6.17
CA ARG A 80 -6.87 0.20 -6.09
C ARG A 80 -6.12 0.55 -7.37
N ASN A 81 -4.90 1.05 -7.22
CA ASN A 81 -3.99 1.14 -8.35
C ASN A 81 -3.44 -0.26 -8.66
N LYS A 82 -3.82 -0.81 -9.81
CA LYS A 82 -3.45 -2.16 -10.26
C LYS A 82 -2.38 -2.17 -11.34
N ALA A 83 -1.76 -1.02 -11.64
CA ALA A 83 -0.84 -0.87 -12.77
C ALA A 83 0.31 -1.89 -12.74
N ASP A 84 0.72 -2.32 -11.54
CA ASP A 84 1.84 -3.26 -11.35
C ASP A 84 1.40 -4.64 -10.84
N ASP A 85 0.10 -4.90 -10.67
CA ASP A 85 -0.37 -6.15 -10.06
C ASP A 85 0.05 -7.37 -10.91
N GLU A 86 -0.03 -7.28 -12.23
CA GLU A 86 0.34 -8.37 -13.15
C GLU A 86 1.84 -8.68 -13.12
N ILE A 87 2.69 -7.65 -13.16
CA ILE A 87 4.15 -7.83 -13.14
C ILE A 87 4.64 -8.32 -11.77
N PHE A 88 3.97 -7.93 -10.69
CA PHE A 88 4.27 -8.47 -9.36
C PHE A 88 3.77 -9.89 -9.18
N ALA A 89 2.61 -10.26 -9.70
CA ALA A 89 2.15 -11.65 -9.67
C ALA A 89 3.13 -12.58 -10.41
N LYS A 90 3.67 -12.13 -11.55
CA LYS A 90 4.74 -12.85 -12.27
C LYS A 90 6.00 -13.01 -11.41
N LEU A 91 6.43 -11.94 -10.74
CA LEU A 91 7.57 -11.98 -9.84
C LEU A 91 7.32 -12.92 -8.65
N ASP A 92 6.14 -12.89 -8.04
CA ASP A 92 5.77 -13.76 -6.91
C ASP A 92 5.81 -15.24 -7.30
N ALA A 93 5.23 -15.57 -8.46
CA ALA A 93 5.26 -16.93 -8.99
C ALA A 93 6.68 -17.43 -9.23
N TRP A 94 7.59 -16.57 -9.70
CA TRP A 94 8.99 -16.91 -9.90
C TRP A 94 9.77 -17.02 -8.58
N LEU A 95 9.55 -16.11 -7.64
CA LEU A 95 10.17 -16.11 -6.30
C LEU A 95 9.80 -17.37 -5.51
N ALA A 96 8.54 -17.83 -5.60
CA ALA A 96 8.06 -19.04 -4.94
C ALA A 96 8.79 -20.32 -5.38
N GLN A 97 9.45 -20.30 -6.54
CA GLN A 97 10.23 -21.42 -7.08
C GLN A 97 11.70 -21.36 -6.68
N GLN A 98 12.17 -20.27 -6.06
CA GLN A 98 13.57 -20.09 -5.71
C GLN A 98 13.90 -20.79 -4.38
N PRO A 99 14.98 -21.58 -4.30
CA PRO A 99 15.38 -22.26 -3.06
C PRO A 99 15.97 -21.31 -2.01
N SER A 100 16.40 -20.12 -2.42
CA SER A 100 16.93 -19.06 -1.56
C SER A 100 16.57 -17.69 -2.13
N PRO A 101 16.64 -16.60 -1.33
CA PRO A 101 16.40 -15.25 -1.83
C PRO A 101 17.32 -14.93 -3.03
N PRO A 102 16.76 -14.57 -4.20
CA PRO A 102 17.56 -14.33 -5.39
C PRO A 102 18.21 -12.95 -5.37
N THR A 103 19.32 -12.85 -6.10
CA THR A 103 20.03 -11.60 -6.38
C THR A 103 19.55 -10.98 -7.69
N LEU A 104 19.96 -9.73 -7.94
CA LEU A 104 19.74 -9.08 -9.23
C LEU A 104 20.35 -9.88 -10.40
N PHE A 105 21.49 -10.53 -10.19
CA PHE A 105 22.15 -11.35 -11.23
C PHE A 105 21.35 -12.60 -11.58
N ASP A 106 20.70 -13.22 -10.59
CA ASP A 106 19.83 -14.37 -10.83
C ASP A 106 18.63 -13.99 -11.71
N VAL A 107 18.05 -12.81 -11.46
CA VAL A 107 16.95 -12.26 -12.29
C VAL A 107 17.43 -11.94 -13.71
N LEU A 108 18.60 -11.30 -13.85
CA LEU A 108 19.19 -10.99 -15.15
C LEU A 108 19.47 -12.26 -15.98
N ALA A 109 19.83 -13.37 -15.33
CA ALA A 109 20.09 -14.64 -16.00
C ALA A 109 18.83 -15.22 -16.68
N VAL A 110 17.63 -14.91 -16.19
CA VAL A 110 16.35 -15.33 -16.79
C VAL A 110 16.09 -14.63 -18.13
N ARG A 111 16.72 -13.45 -18.36
CA ARG A 111 16.54 -12.62 -19.57
C ARG A 111 15.08 -12.22 -19.84
N ASP A 112 14.31 -12.04 -18.77
CA ASP A 112 12.93 -11.58 -18.80
C ASP A 112 12.85 -10.14 -18.30
N ILE A 113 12.53 -9.21 -19.21
CA ILE A 113 12.52 -7.77 -18.91
C ILE A 113 11.43 -7.40 -17.91
N ASP A 114 10.25 -8.02 -17.99
CA ASP A 114 9.16 -7.72 -17.06
C ASP A 114 9.50 -8.21 -15.65
N LEU A 115 10.15 -9.38 -15.54
CA LEU A 115 10.61 -9.90 -14.26
C LEU A 115 11.69 -8.99 -13.65
N LEU A 116 12.64 -8.51 -14.45
CA LEU A 116 13.65 -7.55 -14.02
C LEU A 116 13.03 -6.24 -13.53
N ASN A 117 12.09 -5.68 -14.32
CA ASN A 117 11.40 -4.45 -13.99
C ASN A 117 10.60 -4.60 -12.68
N ALA A 118 9.87 -5.70 -12.51
CA ALA A 118 9.14 -6.00 -11.29
C ALA A 118 10.07 -6.11 -10.08
N PHE A 119 11.20 -6.79 -10.22
CA PHE A 119 12.17 -6.97 -9.14
C PHE A 119 12.77 -5.63 -8.68
N ILE A 120 13.21 -4.80 -9.63
CA ILE A 120 13.76 -3.46 -9.35
C ILE A 120 12.68 -2.58 -8.72
N LEU A 121 11.47 -2.55 -9.28
CA LEU A 121 10.38 -1.71 -8.79
C LEU A 121 9.97 -2.10 -7.37
N ARG A 122 9.85 -3.41 -7.08
CA ARG A 122 9.55 -3.90 -5.73
C ARG A 122 10.62 -3.49 -4.73
N GLY A 123 11.90 -3.64 -5.08
CA GLY A 123 13.02 -3.19 -4.25
C GLY A 123 13.00 -1.68 -3.97
N PHE A 124 12.75 -0.88 -5.00
CA PHE A 124 12.60 0.57 -4.85
C PHE A 124 11.42 0.95 -3.95
N ARG A 125 10.26 0.29 -4.12
CA ARG A 125 9.08 0.51 -3.28
C ARG A 125 9.34 0.18 -1.81
N ALA A 126 9.98 -0.96 -1.54
CA ALA A 126 10.35 -1.33 -0.17
C ALA A 126 11.30 -0.30 0.45
N ALA A 127 12.33 0.12 -0.29
CA ALA A 127 13.28 1.14 0.18
C ALA A 127 12.61 2.51 0.43
N ALA A 128 11.71 2.93 -0.46
CA ALA A 128 10.92 4.14 -0.30
C ALA A 128 9.97 4.04 0.91
N ALA A 129 9.37 2.87 1.12
CA ALA A 129 8.49 2.63 2.25
C ALA A 129 9.23 2.72 3.59
N GLU A 130 10.42 2.09 3.67
CA GLU A 130 11.33 2.19 4.81
C GLU A 130 11.76 3.63 5.09
N ALA A 131 12.13 4.38 4.06
CA ALA A 131 12.53 5.77 4.20
C ALA A 131 11.39 6.65 4.74
N ALA A 132 10.17 6.49 4.20
CA ALA A 132 8.99 7.19 4.66
C ALA A 132 8.65 6.85 6.11
N TRP A 133 8.75 5.57 6.48
CA TRP A 133 8.52 5.11 7.85
C TRP A 133 9.52 5.71 8.84
N ARG A 134 10.82 5.67 8.52
CA ARG A 134 11.88 6.24 9.35
C ARG A 134 11.72 7.74 9.57
N SER A 135 11.34 8.47 8.52
CA SER A 135 11.05 9.91 8.64
C SER A 135 9.93 10.19 9.64
N LYS A 136 8.81 9.45 9.55
CA LYS A 136 7.67 9.60 10.47
C LYS A 136 8.05 9.25 11.91
N LYS A 137 8.84 8.19 12.10
CA LYS A 137 9.33 7.80 13.43
C LYS A 137 10.20 8.89 14.05
N ALA A 138 11.14 9.43 13.29
CA ALA A 138 12.02 10.51 13.75
C ALA A 138 11.24 11.79 14.09
N ASP A 139 10.23 12.14 13.28
CA ASP A 139 9.37 13.30 13.56
C ASP A 139 8.56 13.13 14.85
N ARG A 140 8.14 11.91 15.18
CA ARG A 140 7.45 11.61 16.43
C ARG A 140 8.38 11.75 17.63
N GLU A 141 9.57 11.15 17.56
CA GLU A 141 10.58 11.21 18.64
C GLU A 141 11.01 12.66 18.94
N ARG A 142 11.02 13.55 17.94
CA ARG A 142 11.29 14.98 18.17
C ARG A 142 10.17 15.74 18.89
N ARG A 143 8.93 15.22 18.85
CA ARG A 143 7.73 15.87 19.42
C ARG A 143 7.40 15.37 20.82
N GLU A 144 7.90 14.20 21.21
CA GLU A 144 7.69 13.56 22.52
C GLU A 144 9.08 13.34 23.17
N PRO A 145 9.67 14.37 23.83
CA PRO A 145 10.98 14.25 24.48
C PRO A 145 10.95 13.38 25.76
#